data_AF-A0A1Q7E9X4-F1
#
_entry.id   AF-A0A1Q7E9X4-F1
#
_cell.length_a   1.000
_cell.length_b   1.000
_cell.length_c   1.000
_cell.angle_alpha   90.00
_cell.angle_beta   90.00
_cell.angle_gamma   90.00
#
_symmetry.space_group_name_H-M   'P 1'
#
loop_
_entity.id
_entity.type
_entity.pdbx_description
1 polymer ?
#
loop_
_entity_poly.entity_id
_entity_poly.type
_entity_poly.pdbx_seq_one_letter_code
_entity_poly.pdbx_strand_id
1 'polypeptide(L)' 'MAFTVEADRFLHHMVRFIVGTMVDIALGRRPPADFPRLLAATDNLAASPPAPPQGLYLEAVRYPPDLYAEESTS' A
#
# COMPACT_ATOMS: atom_id res chain seq x y z
N MET A 1 -5.53 -12.21 -6.68
CA MET A 1 -5.33 -11.60 -5.34
C MET A 1 -5.20 -10.10 -5.56
N ALA A 2 -5.96 -9.29 -4.84
CA ALA A 2 -5.91 -7.84 -4.92
C ALA A 2 -5.60 -7.27 -3.53
N PHE A 3 -4.84 -6.18 -3.48
CA PHE A 3 -4.50 -5.46 -2.26
C PHE A 3 -4.97 -4.01 -2.42
N THR A 4 -5.85 -3.56 -1.53
CA THR A 4 -6.27 -2.16 -1.45
C THR A 4 -5.57 -1.52 -0.27
N VAL A 5 -4.89 -0.40 -0.52
CA VAL A 5 -4.13 0.34 0.51
C VAL A 5 -4.60 1.80 0.48
N GLU A 6 -5.10 2.27 1.61
CA GLU A 6 -5.59 3.64 1.80
C GLU A 6 -4.75 4.34 2.88
N ALA A 7 -4.33 5.57 2.62
CA ALA A 7 -3.59 6.41 3.55
C ALA A 7 -3.66 7.89 3.14
N ASP A 8 -3.43 8.81 4.09
CA ASP A 8 -3.38 10.25 3.82
C ASP A 8 -2.19 10.64 2.95
N ARG A 9 -1.08 9.91 3.07
CA ARG A 9 0.13 10.08 2.27
C ARG A 9 0.93 8.79 2.20
N PHE A 10 1.69 8.65 1.11
CA PHE A 10 2.60 7.52 0.91
C PHE A 10 4.04 8.01 0.74
N LEU A 11 5.00 7.27 1.30
CA LEU A 11 6.42 7.47 1.00
C LEU A 11 6.77 6.84 -0.35
N HIS A 12 7.89 7.27 -0.94
CA HIS A 12 8.41 6.67 -2.17
C HIS A 12 8.56 5.15 -2.00
N HIS A 13 7.95 4.38 -2.90
CA HIS A 13 7.95 2.91 -2.91
C HIS A 13 7.22 2.21 -1.76
N MET A 14 6.63 2.93 -0.80
CA MET A 14 5.98 2.37 0.39
C MET A 14 5.00 1.24 0.08
N VAL A 15 4.03 1.49 -0.80
CA VAL A 15 3.01 0.51 -1.17
C VAL A 15 3.65 -0.75 -1.78
N ARG A 16 4.67 -0.58 -2.62
CA ARG A 16 5.34 -1.71 -3.29
C ARG A 16 6.13 -2.57 -2.30
N PHE A 17 6.75 -1.97 -1.28
CA PHE A 17 7.43 -2.70 -0.22
C PHE A 17 6.47 -3.47 0.69
N ILE A 18 5.35 -2.84 1.05
CA ILE A 18 4.29 -3.48 1.85
C ILE A 18 3.75 -4.69 1.10
N VAL A 19 3.30 -4.51 -0.14
CA VAL A 19 2.74 -5.59 -0.96
C VAL A 19 3.79 -6.69 -1.23
N GLY A 20 5.04 -6.33 -1.52
CA GLY A 20 6.11 -7.31 -1.71
C GLY A 20 6.31 -8.20 -0.48
N THR A 21 6.28 -7.61 0.72
CA THR A 21 6.40 -8.34 1.99
C THR A 21 5.18 -9.22 2.25
N MET A 22 3.97 -8.73 1.99
CA MET A 22 2.74 -9.53 2.13
C MET A 22 2.74 -10.74 1.19
N VAL A 23 3.23 -10.58 -0.04
CA VAL A 23 3.36 -11.66 -1.02
C VAL A 23 4.36 -12.72 -0.55
N ASP A 24 5.52 -12.32 0.00
CA ASP A 24 6.49 -13.28 0.54
C ASP A 24 5.94 -14.08 1.73
N ILE A 25 5.17 -13.43 2.60
CA ILE A 25 4.47 -14.10 3.71
C ILE A 25 3.43 -15.08 3.16
N ALA A 26 2.62 -14.67 2.19
CA ALA A 26 1.60 -15.52 1.57
C ALA A 26 2.20 -16.75 0.87
N LEU A 27 3.42 -16.62 0.35
CA LEU A 27 4.17 -17.70 -0.30
C LEU A 27 5.01 -18.52 0.69
N GLY A 28 4.91 -18.26 2.00
CA GLY A 28 5.62 -18.99 3.05
C GLY A 28 7.13 -18.72 3.11
N ARG A 29 7.62 -17.71 2.38
CA ARG A 29 9.05 -17.34 2.36
C ARG A 29 9.47 -16.55 3.59
N ARG A 30 8.52 -15.99 4.34
CA ARG A 30 8.75 -15.19 5.54
C ARG A 30 7.66 -15.46 6.58
N PRO A 31 7.97 -15.52 7.88
CA PRO A 31 6.96 -15.69 8.91
C PRO A 31 6.00 -14.49 8.98
N PRO A 32 4.69 -14.69 9.23
CA PRO A 32 3.74 -13.59 9.42
C PRO A 32 4.13 -12.62 10.54
N ALA A 33 4.83 -13.12 11.57
CA ALA A 33 5.32 -12.32 12.70
C ALA A 33 6.36 -11.25 12.32
N ASP A 34 6.99 -11.35 11.14
CA ASP A 34 7.90 -10.31 10.66
C ASP A 34 7.16 -9.05 10.20
N PHE A 35 5.89 -9.16 9.79
CA PHE A 35 5.17 -8.01 9.24
C PHE A 35 5.02 -6.85 10.25
N PRO A 36 4.56 -7.06 11.50
CA PRO A 36 4.54 -6.00 12.51
C PRO A 36 5.94 -5.44 12.81
N ARG A 37 6.97 -6.30 12.82
CA ARG A 37 8.36 -5.89 13.07
C ARG A 37 8.88 -4.93 11.99
N LEU A 38 8.53 -5.19 10.73
CA LEU A 38 8.91 -4.35 9.60
C LEU A 38 8.13 -3.03 9.57
N LEU A 39 6.85 -3.04 9.97
CA LEU A 39 6.06 -1.81 10.10
C LEU A 39 6.57 -0.90 11.23
N ALA A 40 7.12 -1.48 12.29
CA ALA A 40 7.74 -0.74 13.39
C ALA A 40 9.17 -0.28 13.10
N ALA A 41 9.80 -0.77 12.03
CA ALA A 41 11.15 -0.41 11.66
C ALA A 41 11.19 1.01 11.07
N THR A 42 12.27 1.74 11.33
CA THR A 42 12.53 3.08 10.78
C THR A 42 13.10 3.05 9.37
N ASP A 43 13.49 1.88 8.86
CA ASP A 43 14.03 1.69 7.53
C ASP A 43 13.44 0.44 6.85
N ASN A 44 13.65 0.37 5.53
CA ASN A 44 13.16 -0.73 4.69
C ASN A 44 14.25 -1.75 4.36
N LEU A 45 15.40 -1.75 5.05
CA LEU A 45 16.53 -2.62 4.72
C LEU A 45 16.19 -4.10 4.91
N ALA A 46 15.34 -4.39 5.90
CA ALA A 46 14.87 -5.74 6.18
C ALA A 46 13.60 -6.12 5.38
N ALA A 47 13.00 -5.20 4.62
CA ALA A 47 11.78 -5.47 3.86
C ALA A 47 12.04 -6.41 2.68
N SER A 48 11.00 -7.09 2.21
CA SER A 48 11.07 -7.89 0.98
C SER A 48 11.27 -7.00 -0.25
N PRO A 49 11.75 -7.56 -1.38
CA PRO A 49 11.84 -6.83 -2.64
C PRO A 49 10.51 -6.15 -3.00
N PRO A 50 10.54 -4.92 -3.53
CA PRO A 50 9.32 -4.20 -3.87
C PRO A 50 8.57 -4.94 -4.98
N ALA A 51 7.24 -5.01 -4.86
CA ALA A 51 6.38 -5.60 -5.88
C ALA A 51 6.60 -4.93 -7.26
N PRO A 52 6.39 -5.66 -8.38
CA PRO A 52 6.47 -5.07 -9.71
C PRO A 52 5.55 -3.85 -9.86
N PRO A 53 5.98 -2.76 -10.54
CA PRO A 53 5.20 -1.53 -10.61
C PRO A 53 3.94 -1.66 -11.47
N GLN A 54 3.90 -2.64 -12.38
CA GLN A 54 2.84 -2.84 -13.37
C GLN A 54 1.47 -3.09 -12.74
N GLY A 55 1.44 -3.63 -11.52
CA GLY A 55 0.21 -3.96 -10.80
C GLY A 55 -0.30 -2.87 -9.86
N LEU A 56 0.41 -1.74 -9.75
CA LEU A 56 0.03 -0.63 -8.88
C LEU A 56 -0.73 0.42 -9.70
N TYR A 57 -1.94 0.74 -9.27
CA TYR A 57 -2.76 1.82 -9.82
C TYR A 57 -3.40 2.62 -8.69
N LEU A 58 -3.65 3.90 -8.93
CA LEU A 58 -4.40 4.76 -8.03
C LEU A 58 -5.90 4.53 -8.27
N GLU A 59 -6.59 4.04 -7.26
CA GLU A 59 -8.03 3.73 -7.35
C GLU A 59 -8.90 4.96 -7.08
N ALA A 60 -8.64 5.69 -5.98
CA ALA A 60 -9.44 6.83 -5.58
C ALA A 60 -8.62 7.87 -4.81
N VAL A 61 -9.06 9.12 -4.85
CA VAL A 61 -8.61 10.21 -3.98
C VAL A 61 -9.86 10.80 -3.32
N ARG A 62 -9.90 10.80 -2.00
CA ARG A 62 -11.02 11.34 -1.23
C ARG A 62 -10.77 12.80 -0.90
N TYR A 63 -11.78 13.64 -1.15
CA TYR A 63 -11.79 15.04 -0.73
C TYR A 63 -12.89 15.24 0.30
N PRO A 64 -12.79 16.28 1.15
CA PRO A 64 -13.89 16.74 1.98
C PRO A 64 -15.19 16.94 1.18
N PRO A 65 -16.36 16.62 1.76
CA PRO A 65 -17.64 16.64 1.06
C PRO A 65 -18.03 18.02 0.50
N ASP A 66 -17.53 19.09 1.11
CA ASP A 66 -17.74 20.49 0.73
C ASP A 66 -16.94 20.93 -0.52
N LEU A 67 -15.99 20.11 -0.98
CA LEU A 67 -15.17 20.39 -2.17
C LEU A 67 -15.66 19.68 -3.43
N TYR A 68 -16.68 18.82 -3.33
CA TYR A 68 -17.31 18.27 -4.52
C TYR A 68 -18.16 19.37 -5.17
N ALA A 69 -17.97 19.59 -6.47
CA ALA A 69 -18.88 20.44 -7.21
C ALA A 69 -20.28 19.84 -7.11
N GLU A 70 -21.29 20.67 -6.79
CA GLU A 70 -22.66 20.20 -6.82
C GLU A 70 -22.95 19.67 -8.21
N GLU A 71 -23.25 18.38 -8.30
CA GLU A 71 -23.63 17.77 -9.57
C GLU A 71 -24.85 18.53 -10.09
N SER A 72 -24.63 19.31 -11.15
CA SER A 72 -25.70 19.80 -12.01
C SER A 72 -26.39 18.58 -12.57
N THR A 73 -27.39 18.08 -11.83
CA THR A 73 -28.33 17.09 -12.31
C THR A 73 -28.96 17.66 -13.58
N SER A 74 -28.70 17.03 -14.71
CA SER A 74 -29.45 17.21 -15.94
C SER A 74 -29.82 15.85 -16.52
#